data_AF-A0A2I2KZZ6-F1
#
_entry.id   AF-A0A2I2KZZ6-F1
#
_cell.length_a   1.000
_cell.length_b   1.000
_cell.length_c   1.000
_cell.angle_alpha   90.00
_cell.angle_beta   90.00
_cell.angle_gamma   90.00
#
_symmetry.space_group_name_H-M   'P 1'
#
loop_
_entity.id
_entity.type
_entity.pdbx_description
1 polymer ?
#
loop_
_entity_poly.entity_id
_entity_poly.type
_entity_poly.pdbx_seq_one_letter_code
_entity_poly.pdbx_strand_id
1 'polypeptide(L)' 'MLIDCDSCVARGARCAGCVVTVMFAGADRPGAAASPGWDAEEFRALGVLAAAGLLPPPGEMAGSVLERTARLLPPPRRAG' A
#
# COMPACT_ATOMS: atom_id res chain seq x y z
N MET A 1 -11.71 -0.48 19.16
CA MET A 1 -10.93 0.71 19.55
C MET A 1 -11.45 1.89 18.76
N LEU A 2 -11.88 2.97 19.42
CA LEU A 2 -12.47 4.14 18.77
C LEU A 2 -11.52 5.33 18.98
N ILE A 3 -11.16 6.03 17.91
CA ILE A 3 -10.36 7.25 17.95
C ILE A 3 -11.27 8.39 17.51
N ASP A 4 -11.45 9.38 18.37
CA ASP A 4 -12.15 10.62 18.03
C ASP A 4 -11.14 11.65 17.53
N CYS A 5 -11.10 11.84 16.21
CA CYS A 5 -10.23 12.81 15.57
C CYS A 5 -10.68 14.25 15.80
N ASP A 6 -11.93 14.50 16.20
CA ASP A 6 -12.43 15.86 16.39
C ASP A 6 -11.94 16.50 17.69
N SER A 7 -11.75 15.70 18.75
CA SER A 7 -11.19 16.15 20.03
C SER A 7 -9.69 15.89 20.21
N CYS A 8 -9.03 15.32 19.19
CA CYS A 8 -7.62 14.94 19.28
C CYS A 8 -6.67 16.14 19.36
N VAL A 9 -5.91 16.27 20.45
CA VAL A 9 -4.94 17.37 20.67
C VAL A 9 -3.79 17.41 19.66
N ALA A 10 -3.54 16.30 18.96
CA ALA A 10 -2.54 16.20 17.91
C ALA A 10 -3.07 16.60 16.51
N ARG A 11 -4.38 16.86 16.38
CA ARG A 11 -5.04 17.20 15.12
C ARG A 11 -4.35 18.40 14.46
N GLY A 12 -4.12 18.30 13.14
CA GLY A 12 -3.38 19.30 12.37
C GLY A 12 -1.87 19.13 12.53
N ALA A 13 -1.32 19.49 13.70
CA ALA A 13 0.12 19.62 13.91
C ALA A 13 0.92 18.32 13.67
N ARG A 14 0.32 17.15 13.95
CA ARG A 14 0.98 15.84 13.77
C ARG A 14 0.16 14.84 12.95
N CYS A 15 -0.93 15.27 12.32
CA CYS A 15 -1.77 14.38 11.52
C CYS A 15 -1.00 13.72 10.38
N ALA A 16 -0.09 14.44 9.72
CA ALA A 16 0.69 13.92 8.59
C ALA A 16 1.51 12.65 8.93
N GLY A 17 1.88 12.45 10.19
CA GLY A 17 2.59 11.26 10.68
C GLY A 17 1.76 10.33 11.57
N CYS A 18 0.44 10.56 11.67
CA CYS A 18 -0.44 9.75 12.51
C CYS A 18 -0.70 8.37 11.89
N VAL A 19 -0.73 7.32 12.71
CA VAL A 19 -1.08 5.96 12.28
C VAL A 19 -2.44 5.90 11.57
N VAL A 20 -3.41 6.72 11.99
CA VAL A 20 -4.72 6.84 11.34
C VAL A 20 -4.55 7.30 9.89
N THR A 21 -3.74 8.33 9.64
CA THR A 21 -3.47 8.79 8.29
C THR A 21 -2.75 7.73 7.48
N VAL A 22 -1.77 7.02 8.03
CA VAL A 22 -1.08 5.95 7.29
C VAL A 22 -2.03 4.80 6.92
N MET A 23 -2.92 4.41 7.84
CA MET A 23 -3.87 3.31 7.60
C MET A 23 -4.96 3.68 6.59
N PHE A 24 -5.43 4.94 6.62
CA PHE A 24 -6.56 5.40 5.81
C PHE A 24 -6.18 6.34 4.64
N ALA A 25 -4.90 6.64 4.45
CA ALA A 25 -4.42 7.46 3.34
C ALA A 25 -4.84 6.85 2.01
N GLY A 26 -5.65 7.60 1.25
CA GLY A 26 -6.15 7.23 -0.07
C GLY A 26 -7.63 6.87 -0.12
N ALA A 27 -8.33 6.74 1.00
CA ALA A 27 -9.77 6.47 1.03
C ALA A 27 -10.63 7.72 0.75
N ASP A 28 -10.11 8.92 1.01
CA ASP A 28 -10.85 10.19 1.02
C ASP A 28 -10.54 11.10 -0.17
N ARG A 29 -9.63 10.72 -1.08
CA ARG A 29 -9.23 11.56 -2.21
C ARG A 29 -9.97 11.17 -3.51
N PRO A 30 -10.83 12.03 -4.07
CA PRO A 30 -11.39 11.83 -5.40
C PRO A 30 -10.24 11.75 -6.43
N GLY A 31 -10.21 10.70 -7.24
CA GLY A 31 -9.13 10.48 -8.21
C GLY A 31 -7.89 9.77 -7.66
N ALA A 32 -7.97 9.07 -6.53
CA ALA A 32 -7.02 8.01 -6.22
C ALA A 32 -7.21 6.87 -7.24
N ALA A 33 -6.54 6.98 -8.39
CA ALA A 33 -6.60 6.00 -9.45
C ALA A 33 -6.29 4.61 -8.89
N ALA A 34 -7.29 3.73 -8.92
CA ALA A 34 -7.08 2.31 -8.77
C ALA A 34 -6.06 1.90 -9.84
N SER A 35 -4.91 1.44 -9.39
CA SER A 35 -3.76 1.19 -10.24
C SER A 35 -3.86 -0.21 -10.85
N PRO A 36 -3.19 -0.49 -12.00
CA PRO A 36 -3.15 -1.81 -12.62
C PRO A 36 -2.33 -2.79 -11.76
N GLY A 37 -2.88 -3.96 -11.43
CA GLY A 37 -2.21 -4.97 -10.57
C GLY A 37 -0.82 -5.39 -11.05
N TRP A 38 -0.15 -6.23 -10.25
CA TRP A 38 1.16 -6.80 -10.54
C TRP A 38 1.26 -7.38 -11.95
N ASP A 39 2.38 -7.15 -12.63
CA ASP A 39 2.65 -7.82 -13.89
C ASP A 39 3.01 -9.31 -13.69
N ALA A 40 3.14 -10.06 -14.79
CA ALA A 40 3.38 -11.50 -14.72
C ALA A 40 4.76 -11.87 -14.13
N GLU A 41 5.78 -11.02 -14.32
CA GLU A 41 7.12 -11.22 -13.79
C GLU A 41 7.12 -10.98 -12.28
N GLU A 42 6.49 -9.88 -11.86
CA GLU A 42 6.32 -9.49 -10.47
C GLU A 42 5.50 -10.53 -9.70
N PHE A 43 4.40 -11.03 -10.28
CA PHE A 43 3.58 -12.06 -9.65
C PHE A 43 4.35 -13.38 -9.48
N ARG A 44 5.23 -13.73 -10.42
CA ARG A 44 6.14 -14.87 -10.28
C ARG A 44 7.13 -14.68 -9.12
N ALA A 45 7.73 -13.50 -9.02
CA ALA A 45 8.65 -13.19 -7.92
C ALA A 45 7.96 -13.29 -6.54
N LEU A 46 6.74 -12.77 -6.43
CA LEU A 46 5.91 -12.92 -5.22
C LEU A 46 5.62 -14.40 -4.89
N GLY A 47 5.40 -15.24 -5.91
CA GLY A 47 5.25 -16.69 -5.73
C GLY A 47 6.48 -17.38 -5.14
N VAL A 48 7.69 -16.99 -5.56
CA VAL A 48 8.95 -17.51 -5.01
C VAL A 48 9.09 -17.14 -3.52
N LEU A 49 8.79 -15.88 -3.18
CA LEU A 49 8.84 -15.41 -1.80
C LEU A 49 7.80 -16.10 -0.91
N ALA A 50 6.59 -16.32 -1.42
CA ALA A 50 5.55 -17.06 -0.71
C ALA A 50 5.93 -18.53 -0.49
N ALA A 51 6.51 -19.18 -1.50
CA ALA A 51 7.02 -20.56 -1.37
C ALA A 51 8.15 -20.67 -0.35
N ALA A 52 8.95 -19.62 -0.17
CA ALA A 52 9.95 -19.52 0.88
C ALA A 52 9.37 -19.18 2.28
N GLY A 53 8.05 -19.01 2.41
CA GLY A 53 7.39 -18.65 3.66
C GLY A 53 7.57 -17.21 4.11
N LEU A 54 8.08 -16.34 3.21
CA LEU A 54 8.34 -14.93 3.52
C LEU A 54 7.09 -14.05 3.34
N LEU A 55 6.08 -14.53 2.60
CA LEU A 55 4.84 -13.83 2.30
C LEU A 55 3.64 -14.79 2.31
N PRO A 56 2.41 -14.29 2.54
CA PRO A 56 1.17 -15.01 2.21
C PRO A 56 1.06 -15.31 0.70
N PRO A 57 0.18 -16.26 0.30
CA PRO A 57 -0.08 -16.53 -1.12
C PRO A 57 -0.47 -15.26 -1.90
N PRO A 58 0.00 -15.06 -3.15
CA PRO A 58 -0.26 -13.84 -3.91
C PRO A 58 -1.72 -13.47 -4.11
N GLY A 59 -2.63 -14.46 -4.18
CA GLY A 59 -4.08 -14.21 -4.26
C GLY A 59 -4.69 -13.59 -2.99
N GLU A 60 -4.01 -13.73 -1.85
CA GLU A 60 -4.43 -13.17 -0.55
C GLU A 60 -3.84 -11.77 -0.30
N MET A 61 -2.85 -11.35 -1.10
CA MET A 61 -2.15 -10.07 -0.95
C MET A 61 -2.84 -8.89 -1.66
N ALA A 62 -4.01 -9.13 -2.27
CA ALA A 62 -4.80 -8.10 -2.95
C ALA A 62 -5.14 -6.94 -2.00
N GLY A 63 -4.70 -5.72 -2.32
CA GLY A 63 -4.89 -4.51 -1.50
C GLY A 63 -3.88 -4.30 -0.36
N SER A 64 -2.85 -5.16 -0.25
CA SER A 64 -1.80 -5.04 0.77
C SER A 64 -0.91 -3.81 0.60
N VAL A 65 -0.11 -3.49 1.63
CA VAL A 65 0.83 -2.36 1.59
C VAL A 65 1.86 -2.51 0.47
N LEU A 66 2.29 -3.75 0.18
CA LEU A 66 3.24 -4.06 -0.90
C LEU A 66 2.65 -3.67 -2.26
N GLU A 67 1.41 -4.06 -2.51
CA GLU A 67 0.68 -3.67 -3.71
C GLU A 67 0.53 -2.15 -3.78
N ARG A 68 0.19 -1.50 -2.66
CA ARG A 68 0.13 -0.03 -2.59
C ARG A 68 1.46 0.65 -2.91
N THR A 69 2.58 0.12 -2.46
CA THR A 69 3.91 0.71 -2.66
C THR A 69 4.46 0.51 -4.06
N ALA A 70 4.25 -0.66 -4.68
CA ALA A 70 4.67 -0.91 -6.06
C ALA A 70 4.03 0.10 -7.03
N ARG A 71 2.77 0.46 -6.77
CA ARG A 71 1.99 1.44 -7.52
C ARG A 71 2.51 2.88 -7.43
N LEU A 72 3.35 3.17 -6.45
CA LEU A 72 3.95 4.48 -6.24
C LEU A 72 5.35 4.59 -6.87
N LEU A 73 5.98 3.47 -7.24
CA LEU A 73 7.32 3.47 -7.79
C LEU A 73 7.28 3.77 -9.31
N PRO A 74 8.14 4.68 -9.83
CA PRO A 74 8.26 4.87 -11.27
C PRO A 74 8.75 3.57 -11.95
N PRO A 75 8.32 3.29 -13.19
CA PRO A 75 8.67 2.05 -13.87
C PRO A 75 10.19 1.92 -14.02
N PRO A 76 10.76 0.70 -13.92
CA PRO A 76 12.19 0.50 -14.08
C PRO A 76 12.62 1.00 -15.46
N ARG A 77 13.72 1.76 -15.49
CA ARG A 77 14.35 2.15 -16.75
C ARG A 77 14.88 0.89 -17.40
N ARG A 78 14.37 0.55 -18.59
CA ARG A 78 14.88 -0.58 -19.37
C ARG A 78 16.37 -0.33 -19.64
N ALA A 79 17.25 -1.14 -19.05
CA ALA A 79 18.63 -1.22 -19.46
C ALA A 79 18.63 -1.97 -20.81
N GLY A 80 19.02 -1.26 -21.86
CA GLY A 80 19.22 -1.83 -23.20
C GLY A 80 20.54 -2.56 -23.31
#